data_AF-A0A3B9CZ95-F1
#
_entry.id   AF-A0A3B9CZ95-F1
#
_cell.length_a   1.000
_cell.length_b   1.000
_cell.length_c   1.000
_cell.angle_alpha   90.00
_cell.angle_beta   90.00
_cell.angle_gamma   90.00
#
_symmetry.space_group_name_H-M   'P 1'
#
loop_
_entity.id
_entity.type
_entity.pdbx_description
1 polymer ?
#
loop_
_entity_poly.entity_id
_entity_poly.type
_entity_poly.pdbx_seq_one_letter_code
_entity_poly.pdbx_strand_id
1 'polypeptide(L)'
;ENPEKFGHEVLDELKAGQASIHSDLLLHGSDANHSDRRRCGLTLRYAAAEVQAGMGWNAKGVVARGLDSAGHWGNPPRPEAE
;
A
#
# COMPACT_ATOMS: atom_id res chain seq x y z
N GLU A 1 10.00 17.43 11.74
CA GLU A 1 9.34 18.52 12.50
C GLU A 1 9.01 19.77 11.66
N ASN A 2 8.99 19.69 10.33
CA ASN A 2 8.41 20.74 9.46
C ASN A 2 8.16 20.07 8.09
N PRO A 3 7.06 19.33 7.92
CA PRO A 3 6.72 18.68 6.65
C PRO A 3 6.51 19.69 5.51
N GLU A 4 6.12 20.93 5.83
CA GLU A 4 5.76 21.98 4.88
C GLU A 4 6.95 22.45 4.02
N LYS A 5 8.19 22.23 4.49
CA LYS A 5 9.39 22.48 3.68
C LYS A 5 9.49 21.59 2.43
N PHE A 6 8.72 20.50 2.37
CA PHE A 6 8.71 19.56 1.25
C PHE A 6 7.58 19.83 0.24
N GLY A 7 6.75 20.85 0.47
CA GLY A 7 5.68 21.27 -0.45
C GLY A 7 4.40 21.68 0.27
N HIS A 8 3.38 21.99 -0.54
CA HIS A 8 2.04 22.24 -0.03
C HIS A 8 1.26 20.93 0.05
N GLU A 9 0.47 20.78 1.11
CA GLU A 9 -0.44 19.66 1.27
C GLU A 9 -1.54 19.67 0.19
N VAL A 10 -1.95 18.47 -0.20
CA VAL A 10 -3.06 18.25 -1.12
C VAL A 10 -4.00 17.25 -0.47
N LEU A 11 -5.29 17.59 -0.41
CA LEU A 11 -6.30 16.71 0.14
C LEU A 11 -6.65 15.60 -0.86
N ASP A 12 -6.51 14.35 -0.43
CA ASP A 12 -6.86 13.16 -1.21
C ASP A 12 -8.26 12.66 -0.81
N GLU A 13 -9.28 13.42 -1.22
CA GLU A 13 -10.68 13.14 -0.90
C GLU A 13 -11.28 12.10 -1.85
N LEU A 14 -11.62 10.93 -1.32
CA LEU A 14 -12.11 9.79 -2.10
C LEU A 14 -13.53 9.38 -1.67
N LYS A 15 -14.36 9.04 -2.67
CA LYS A 15 -15.63 8.33 -2.47
C LYS A 15 -15.38 6.84 -2.26
N ALA A 16 -16.34 6.15 -1.65
CA ALA A 16 -16.29 4.70 -1.50
C ALA A 16 -16.08 4.01 -2.86
N GLY A 17 -15.08 3.13 -2.93
CA GLY A 17 -14.68 2.42 -4.15
C GLY A 17 -13.64 3.14 -5.01
N GLN A 18 -13.29 4.40 -4.71
CA GLN A 18 -12.16 5.06 -5.35
C GLN A 18 -10.83 4.67 -4.69
N ALA A 19 -9.75 4.86 -5.42
CA ALA A 19 -8.39 4.60 -4.97
C ALA A 19 -7.45 5.73 -5.37
N SER A 20 -6.40 5.89 -4.58
CA SER A 20 -5.26 6.76 -4.84
C SER A 20 -4.01 5.88 -4.93
N ILE A 21 -3.08 6.27 -5.80
CA ILE A 21 -1.82 5.56 -6.01
C ILE A 21 -0.70 6.56 -5.75
N HIS A 22 0.18 6.22 -4.82
CA HIS A 22 1.35 7.02 -4.50
C HIS A 22 2.58 6.13 -4.27
N SER A 23 3.75 6.74 -4.38
CA SER A 23 5.01 6.12 -3.96
C SER A 23 5.05 5.99 -2.44
N ASP A 24 5.62 4.89 -1.93
CA ASP A 24 5.85 4.70 -0.47
C ASP A 24 6.79 5.78 0.11
N LEU A 25 7.50 6.52 -0.75
CA LEU A 25 8.35 7.65 -0.38
C LEU A 25 7.62 9.00 -0.37
N LEU A 26 6.37 9.07 -0.83
CA LEU A 26 5.61 10.32 -0.79
C LEU A 26 5.37 10.70 0.66
N LEU A 27 5.66 11.94 1.05
CA LEU A 27 5.27 12.45 2.36
C LEU A 27 3.75 12.55 2.43
N HIS A 28 3.14 11.79 3.33
CA HIS A 28 1.68 11.74 3.49
C HIS A 28 1.32 11.55 4.96
N GLY A 29 0.08 11.91 5.29
CA GLY A 29 -0.48 11.79 6.63
C GLY A 29 -1.99 11.86 6.61
N SER A 30 -2.62 11.75 7.77
CA SER A 30 -4.05 12.02 7.90
C SER A 30 -4.37 12.64 9.24
N ASP A 31 -5.30 13.57 9.22
CA ASP A 31 -5.83 14.18 10.44
C ASP A 31 -6.63 13.20 11.29
N ALA A 32 -6.90 13.62 12.52
CA ALA A 32 -7.79 12.92 13.42
C ALA A 32 -9.20 12.83 12.83
N ASN A 33 -9.84 11.66 13.00
CA ASN A 33 -11.23 11.49 12.59
C ASN A 33 -12.17 12.05 13.65
N HIS A 34 -12.87 13.14 13.33
CA HIS A 34 -13.85 13.79 14.22
C HIS A 34 -15.32 13.40 13.95
N SER A 35 -15.57 12.48 13.03
CA SER A 35 -16.92 12.01 12.72
C SER A 35 -17.39 10.87 13.64
N ASP A 36 -18.68 10.56 13.61
CA ASP A 36 -19.29 9.42 14.30
C ASP A 36 -19.16 8.08 13.51
N ARG A 37 -18.44 8.09 12.38
CA ARG A 37 -18.23 6.92 11.52
C ARG A 37 -16.75 6.57 11.37
N ARG A 38 -16.48 5.27 11.23
CA ARG A 38 -15.12 4.78 10.92
C ARG A 38 -14.75 5.09 9.48
N ARG A 39 -13.58 5.70 9.26
CA ARG A 39 -12.91 5.72 7.96
C ARG A 39 -12.19 4.39 7.75
N CYS A 40 -12.62 3.61 6.76
CA CYS A 40 -12.02 2.32 6.41
C CYS A 40 -11.29 2.43 5.06
N GLY A 41 -10.01 2.10 5.03
CA GLY A 41 -9.19 2.03 3.81
C GLY A 41 -8.50 0.68 3.70
N LEU A 42 -8.27 0.22 2.47
CA LEU A 42 -7.47 -0.96 2.16
C LEU A 42 -6.18 -0.49 1.46
N THR A 43 -5.04 -0.82 2.03
CA THR A 43 -3.74 -0.51 1.43
C THR A 43 -3.17 -1.75 0.75
N LEU A 44 -2.82 -1.61 -0.53
CA LEU A 44 -2.07 -2.61 -1.30
C LEU A 44 -0.71 -2.01 -1.64
N ARG A 45 0.37 -2.78 -1.42
CA ARG A 45 1.73 -2.36 -1.78
C ARG A 45 2.21 -3.23 -2.94
N TYR A 46 2.65 -2.58 -4.01
CA TYR A 46 3.20 -3.24 -5.19
C TYR A 46 4.70 -3.02 -5.26
N ALA A 47 5.42 -4.06 -5.66
CA ALA A 47 6.85 -4.02 -5.93
C ALA A 47 7.14 -4.85 -7.18
N ALA A 48 8.20 -4.50 -7.92
CA ALA A 48 8.70 -5.35 -8.98
C ALA A 48 9.19 -6.69 -8.40
N ALA A 49 9.11 -7.77 -9.17
CA ALA A 49 9.47 -9.11 -8.70
C ALA A 49 10.93 -9.19 -8.18
N GLU A 50 11.83 -8.38 -8.74
CA GLU A 50 13.25 -8.31 -8.34
C GLU A 50 13.50 -7.63 -6.97
N VAL A 51 12.50 -6.96 -6.38
CA VAL A 51 12.66 -6.27 -5.09
C VAL A 51 12.87 -7.28 -3.96
N GLN A 52 13.94 -7.08 -3.20
CA GLN A 52 14.27 -7.88 -2.02
C GLN A 52 13.64 -7.27 -0.77
N ALA A 53 12.45 -7.75 -0.40
CA ALA A 53 11.75 -7.29 0.80
C ALA A 53 12.52 -7.62 2.09
N GLY A 54 12.72 -6.62 2.95
CA GLY A 54 13.26 -6.81 4.29
C GLY A 54 12.23 -7.39 5.28
N MET A 55 12.68 -7.72 6.50
CA MET A 55 11.82 -8.14 7.63
C MET A 55 10.89 -9.33 7.32
N GLY A 56 11.21 -10.16 6.33
CA GLY A 56 10.39 -11.31 5.92
C GLY A 56 9.07 -10.94 5.24
N TRP A 57 8.91 -9.70 4.78
CA TRP A 57 7.66 -9.23 4.14
C TRP A 57 7.35 -9.98 2.83
N ASN A 58 8.36 -10.59 2.21
CA ASN A 58 8.20 -11.42 1.02
C ASN A 58 7.34 -12.67 1.26
N ALA A 59 7.26 -13.17 2.49
CA ALA A 59 6.55 -14.41 2.81
C ALA A 59 5.04 -14.35 2.52
N LYS A 60 4.45 -13.15 2.48
CA LYS A 60 3.00 -12.94 2.25
C LYS A 60 2.70 -12.29 0.89
N GLY A 61 3.73 -11.97 0.10
CA GLY A 61 3.53 -11.32 -1.19
C GLY A 61 2.89 -12.28 -2.20
N VAL A 62 2.06 -11.71 -3.09
CA VAL A 62 1.38 -12.45 -4.16
C VAL A 62 1.83 -11.90 -5.50
N VAL A 63 2.14 -12.79 -6.44
CA VAL A 63 2.51 -12.39 -7.80
C VAL A 63 1.24 -11.97 -8.55
N ALA A 64 1.03 -10.66 -8.67
CA ALA A 64 -0.15 -10.11 -9.34
C ALA A 64 -0.06 -10.13 -10.88
N ARG A 65 1.16 -10.05 -11.43
CA ARG A 65 1.42 -10.08 -12.87
C ARG A 65 2.86 -10.52 -13.15
N GLY A 66 3.06 -11.31 -14.21
CA GLY A 66 4.38 -11.73 -14.67
C GLY A 66 4.89 -12.96 -13.94
N LEU A 67 6.22 -13.10 -13.83
CA LEU A 67 6.90 -14.22 -13.20
C LEU A 67 7.92 -13.71 -12.18
N ASP A 68 7.98 -14.36 -11.02
CA ASP A 68 9.10 -14.24 -10.09
C ASP A 68 10.10 -15.37 -10.34
N SER A 69 11.09 -15.10 -11.21
CA SER A 69 12.11 -16.10 -11.58
C SER A 69 13.07 -16.44 -10.43
N ALA A 70 13.17 -15.60 -9.41
CA ALA A 70 14.05 -15.83 -8.27
C ALA A 70 13.39 -16.71 -7.20
N GLY A 71 12.06 -16.89 -7.25
CA GLY A 71 11.30 -17.62 -6.22
C GLY A 71 11.38 -16.95 -4.85
N HIS A 72 11.55 -15.61 -4.83
CA HIS A 72 11.71 -14.83 -3.61
C HIS A 72 10.38 -14.57 -2.90
N TRP A 73 9.31 -14.36 -3.66
CA TRP A 73 7.98 -14.07 -3.14
C TRP A 73 7.25 -15.36 -2.78
N GLY A 74 6.69 -15.43 -1.58
CA GLY A 74 6.05 -16.64 -1.07
C GLY A 74 4.87 -17.12 -1.93
N ASN A 75 4.18 -16.20 -2.58
CA ASN A 75 3.08 -16.44 -3.52
C ASN A 75 2.11 -17.54 -3.04
N PRO A 76 1.49 -17.39 -1.85
CA PRO A 76 0.58 -18.38 -1.33
C PRO A 76 -0.59 -18.60 -2.30
N PRO A 77 -1.16 -19.82 -2.36
CA PRO A 77 -2.32 -20.08 -3.20
C PRO A 77 -3.48 -19.18 -2.78
N ARG A 78 -4.35 -18.89 -3.75
CA ARG A 78 -5.60 -18.18 -3.48
C ARG A 78 -6.41 -18.96 -2.42
N PRO A 79 -6.97 -18.28 -1.39
CA PRO A 79 -7.86 -18.93 -0.44
C PRO A 79 -9.04 -19.62 -1.14
N GLU A 80 -9.45 -20.78 -0.64
CA GLU A 80 -10.56 -21.58 -1.19
C GLU A 80 -11.94 -21.04 -0.78
N ALA A 81 -12.00 -20.19 0.23
CA ALA A 81 -13.22 -19.61 0.77
C ALA A 81 -13.10 -18.08 0.88
N GLU A 82 -14.26 -17.42 0.89
CA GLU A 82 -14.42 -15.97 1.14
C GLU A 82 -14.37 -15.64 2.64
#